data_AF-A0AAF0T4Z1-F1
#
_entry.id   AF-A0AAF0T4Z1-F1
#
_cell.length_a   1.000
_cell.length_b   1.000
_cell.length_c   1.000
_cell.angle_alpha   90.00
_cell.angle_beta   90.00
_cell.angle_gamma   90.00
#
_symmetry.space_group_name_H-M   'P 1'
#
loop_
_entity.id
_entity.type
_entity.pdbx_description
1 polymer ?
#
loop_
_entity_poly.entity_id
_entity_poly.type
_entity_poly.pdbx_seq_one_letter_code
_entity_poly.pdbx_strand_id
1 'polypeptide(L)'
;MKAIEESQVAVIDFSKNYATSRWCLNELVKIMECKEKENGQTVIPIFYDVDPSDVRKQSGSFTEAFCRHELEYMDDVEGMQKVKGWRTALTTAADLK
;
A
#
# COMPACT_ATOMS: atom_id res chain seq x y z
N MET A 1 10.15 10.98 -1.91
CA MET A 1 9.91 10.44 -3.26
C MET A 1 11.19 10.11 -4.02
N LYS A 2 12.13 11.06 -4.21
CA LYS A 2 13.42 10.79 -4.88
C LYS A 2 14.18 9.57 -4.30
N ALA A 3 14.23 9.46 -2.98
CA ALA A 3 14.84 8.32 -2.29
C ALA A 3 14.15 6.97 -2.58
N ILE A 4 12.82 6.96 -2.81
CA ILE A 4 12.13 5.76 -3.26
C ILE A 4 12.67 5.44 -4.64
N GLU A 5 12.56 6.34 -5.61
CA GLU A 5 12.94 6.11 -7.02
C GLU A 5 14.40 5.69 -7.23
N GLU A 6 15.33 6.21 -6.42
CA GLU A 6 16.76 5.91 -6.50
C GLU A 6 17.17 4.65 -5.71
N SER A 7 16.28 4.11 -4.86
CA SER A 7 16.58 2.89 -4.12
C SER A 7 16.61 1.67 -5.04
N GLN A 8 17.47 0.71 -4.72
CA GLN A 8 17.47 -0.61 -5.38
C GLN A 8 16.58 -1.62 -4.66
N VAL A 9 16.32 -1.42 -3.36
CA VAL A 9 15.54 -2.32 -2.51
C VAL A 9 14.58 -1.50 -1.64
N ALA A 10 13.31 -1.91 -1.59
CA ALA A 10 12.32 -1.37 -0.69
C ALA A 10 11.81 -2.48 0.23
N VAL A 11 11.91 -2.27 1.54
CA VAL A 11 11.34 -3.15 2.57
C VAL A 11 10.08 -2.50 3.10
N ILE A 12 8.95 -3.19 2.99
CA ILE A 12 7.65 -2.67 3.44
C ILE A 12 7.26 -3.41 4.71
N ASP A 13 7.05 -2.69 5.80
CA ASP A 13 6.57 -3.24 7.06
C ASP A 13 5.05 -3.04 7.18
N PHE A 14 4.29 -4.07 6.86
CA PHE A 14 2.85 -4.09 7.08
C PHE A 14 2.55 -4.40 8.54
N SER A 15 2.11 -3.38 9.27
CA SER A 15 1.60 -3.49 10.64
C SER A 15 0.11 -3.17 10.73
N LYS A 16 -0.52 -3.46 11.87
CA LYS A 16 -1.96 -3.23 12.11
C LYS A 16 -2.45 -1.83 11.73
N ASN A 17 -1.60 -0.81 11.89
CA ASN A 17 -1.94 0.59 11.65
C ASN A 17 -1.45 1.12 10.29
N TYR A 18 -0.81 0.31 9.46
CA TYR A 18 -0.21 0.75 8.19
C TYR A 18 -1.20 1.52 7.32
N ALA A 19 -2.40 0.95 7.11
CA ALA A 19 -3.44 1.55 6.27
C ALA A 19 -4.10 2.79 6.87
N THR A 20 -3.86 3.12 8.14
CA THR A 20 -4.37 4.37 8.72
C THR A 20 -3.61 5.59 8.21
N SER A 21 -2.35 5.41 7.78
CA SER A 21 -1.48 6.47 7.30
C SER A 21 -1.57 6.63 5.78
N ARG A 22 -2.18 7.74 5.33
CA ARG A 22 -2.21 8.10 3.90
C ARG A 22 -0.80 8.20 3.31
N TRP A 23 0.18 8.61 4.12
CA TRP A 23 1.58 8.67 3.69
C TRP A 23 2.12 7.27 3.34
N CYS A 24 1.95 6.29 4.23
CA CYS A 24 2.40 4.92 3.98
C CYS A 24 1.71 4.30 2.76
N LEU A 25 0.42 4.60 2.54
CA LEU A 25 -0.32 4.13 1.37
C LEU A 25 0.16 4.79 0.07
N ASN A 26 0.48 6.09 0.09
CA ASN A 26 1.04 6.79 -1.05
C ASN A 26 2.47 6.32 -1.38
N GLU A 27 3.30 6.08 -0.37
CA GLU A 27 4.63 5.49 -0.56
C GLU A 27 4.54 4.09 -1.15
N LEU A 28 3.59 3.26 -0.68
CA LEU A 28 3.36 1.93 -1.23
C LEU A 28 3.05 1.97 -2.72
N VAL A 29 2.11 2.83 -3.15
CA VAL A 29 1.79 3.01 -4.58
C VAL A 29 3.06 3.37 -5.35
N LYS A 30 3.85 4.32 -4.84
CA LYS A 30 5.07 4.76 -5.51
C LYS A 30 6.14 3.67 -5.60
N ILE A 31 6.28 2.85 -4.56
CA ILE A 31 7.19 1.70 -4.55
C ILE A 31 6.76 0.69 -5.61
N MET A 32 5.47 0.39 -5.69
CA MET A 32 4.94 -0.55 -6.69
C MET A 32 5.11 -0.02 -8.12
N GLU A 33 4.91 1.28 -8.36
CA GLU A 33 5.25 1.91 -9.65
C GLU A 33 6.74 1.78 -10.00
N CYS A 34 7.65 1.94 -9.02
CA CYS A 34 9.09 1.83 -9.27
C CYS A 34 9.53 0.38 -9.51
N LYS A 35 8.83 -0.60 -8.92
CA LYS A 35 9.05 -2.03 -9.16
C LYS A 35 8.78 -2.42 -10.62
N GLU A 36 7.77 -1.82 -11.24
CA GLU A 36 7.34 -2.16 -12.62
C GLU A 36 8.24 -1.56 -13.72
N LYS A 37 9.17 -0.66 -13.37
CA LYS A 37 10.12 -0.07 -14.33
C LYS A 37 11.16 -1.10 -14.79
N GLU A 38 11.77 -0.86 -15.95
CA GLU A 38 12.92 -1.65 -16.42
C GLU A 38 14.09 -1.54 -15.41
N ASN A 39 14.64 -2.67 -14.98
CA ASN A 39 15.57 -2.77 -13.85
C ASN A 39 15.01 -2.18 -12.53
N GLY A 40 13.70 -2.33 -12.33
CA GLY A 40 12.97 -1.86 -11.16
C GLY A 40 13.42 -2.49 -9.84
N GLN A 41 12.86 -1.96 -8.77
CA GLN A 41 13.31 -2.22 -7.40
C GLN A 41 12.94 -3.62 -6.93
N THR A 42 13.81 -4.21 -6.10
CA THR A 42 13.42 -5.39 -5.32
C THR A 42 12.52 -4.93 -4.17
N VAL A 43 11.34 -5.52 -4.05
CA VAL A 43 10.36 -5.16 -3.01
C VAL A 43 10.16 -6.36 -2.11
N ILE A 44 10.37 -6.18 -0.80
CA ILE A 44 10.30 -7.24 0.20
C ILE A 44 9.21 -6.85 1.22
N PRO A 45 8.05 -7.53 1.23
CA PRO A 45 7.03 -7.31 2.23
C PRO A 45 7.38 -8.06 3.54
N ILE A 46 7.23 -7.36 4.66
CA ILE A 46 7.32 -7.90 6.02
C ILE A 46 5.93 -7.73 6.65
N PHE A 47 5.43 -8.78 7.28
CA PHE A 47 4.10 -8.80 7.91
C PHE A 47 4.29 -8.84 9.43
N TYR A 48 4.20 -7.67 10.06
CA TYR A 48 4.43 -7.51 11.49
C TYR A 48 3.10 -7.55 12.26
N ASP A 49 2.87 -8.66 12.97
CA ASP A 49 1.66 -8.88 13.78
C ASP A 49 0.35 -8.70 12.99
N VAL A 50 0.38 -9.07 11.70
CA VAL A 50 -0.78 -9.10 10.79
C VAL A 50 -0.73 -10.35 9.94
N ASP A 51 -1.90 -10.87 9.57
CA ASP A 51 -1.99 -11.94 8.60
C ASP A 51 -1.76 -11.38 7.18
N PRO A 52 -0.90 -11.98 6.34
CA PRO A 52 -0.72 -11.54 4.95
C PRO A 52 -2.04 -11.49 4.15
N SER A 53 -2.99 -12.38 4.46
CA SER A 53 -4.31 -12.39 3.85
C SER A 53 -5.17 -11.20 4.26
N ASP A 54 -4.99 -10.66 5.47
CA ASP A 54 -5.65 -9.43 5.91
C ASP A 54 -5.12 -8.21 5.13
N VAL A 55 -3.81 -8.15 4.87
CA VAL A 55 -3.22 -7.11 4.02
C VAL A 55 -3.74 -7.24 2.58
N ARG A 56 -3.72 -8.46 2.03
CA ARG A 56 -4.11 -8.75 0.64
C ARG A 56 -5.59 -8.49 0.36
N LYS A 57 -6.47 -8.82 1.30
CA LYS A 57 -7.93 -8.65 1.16
C LYS A 57 -8.44 -7.37 1.81
N GLN A 58 -7.55 -6.62 2.45
CA GLN A 58 -7.88 -5.46 3.28
C GLN A 58 -8.95 -5.79 4.34
N SER A 59 -8.81 -6.95 4.99
CA SER A 59 -9.63 -7.41 6.13
C SER A 59 -8.98 -7.06 7.48
N GLY A 60 -9.63 -7.42 8.59
CA GLY A 60 -9.10 -7.12 9.93
C GLY A 60 -9.00 -5.62 10.19
N SER A 61 -7.84 -5.16 10.70
CA SER A 61 -7.61 -3.73 10.98
C SER A 61 -7.60 -2.85 9.73
N PHE A 62 -7.38 -3.42 8.55
CA PHE A 62 -7.38 -2.68 7.29
C PHE A 62 -8.80 -2.30 6.88
N THR A 63 -9.83 -3.05 7.27
CA THR A 63 -11.23 -2.74 6.94
C THR A 63 -11.64 -1.39 7.49
N GLU A 64 -11.44 -1.16 8.79
CA GLU A 64 -11.80 0.12 9.43
C GLU A 64 -11.04 1.30 8.81
N ALA A 65 -9.74 1.12 8.55
CA ALA A 65 -8.92 2.14 7.92
C ALA A 65 -9.45 2.53 6.53
N PHE A 66 -9.82 1.56 5.70
CA PHE A 66 -10.36 1.84 4.37
C PHE A 66 -11.76 2.42 4.41
N CYS A 67 -12.65 1.98 5.31
CA CYS A 67 -13.95 2.59 5.49
C CYS A 67 -13.83 4.08 5.82
N ARG A 68 -12.87 4.46 6.67
CA ARG A 68 -12.62 5.87 6.98
C ARG A 68 -12.17 6.66 5.76
N HIS A 69 -11.18 6.15 4.99
CA HIS A 69 -10.72 6.84 3.78
C HIS A 69 -11.83 6.97 2.73
N GLU A 70 -12.66 5.94 2.55
CA GLU A 70 -13.78 5.96 1.61
C GLU A 70 -14.84 6.99 2.02
N LEU A 71 -15.13 7.13 3.31
CA LEU A 71 -16.01 8.18 3.82
C LEU A 71 -15.41 9.58 3.63
N GLU A 72 -14.12 9.76 3.89
CA GLU A 72 -13.43 11.04 3.70
C GLU A 72 -13.43 11.50 2.24
N TYR A 73 -13.37 10.57 1.29
CA TYR A 73 -13.32 10.85 -0.15
C TYR A 73 -14.64 10.60 -0.90
N MET A 74 -15.76 10.36 -0.19
CA MET A 74 -17.02 9.91 -0.81
C MET A 74 -17.49 10.82 -1.97
N ASP A 75 -17.33 12.14 -1.82
CA ASP A 75 -17.73 13.15 -2.82
C ASP A 75 -16.55 13.64 -3.69
N ASP A 76 -15.35 13.09 -3.50
CA ASP A 76 -14.14 13.42 -4.24
C ASP A 76 -13.76 12.28 -5.19
N VAL A 77 -14.03 12.50 -6.48
CA VAL A 77 -13.72 11.52 -7.53
C VAL A 77 -12.23 11.18 -7.58
N GLU A 78 -11.34 12.16 -7.38
CA GLU A 78 -9.89 11.93 -7.41
C GLU A 78 -9.46 11.15 -6.14
N GLY A 79 -10.02 11.52 -5.00
CA GLY A 79 -9.86 10.82 -3.73
C GLY A 79 -10.25 9.35 -3.80
N MET A 80 -11.41 9.04 -4.39
CA MET A 80 -11.85 7.65 -4.60
C MET A 80 -10.94 6.87 -5.54
N GLN A 81 -10.32 7.52 -6.53
CA GLN A 81 -9.30 6.87 -7.36
C GLN A 81 -8.01 6.58 -6.57
N LYS A 82 -7.59 7.48 -5.66
CA LYS A 82 -6.47 7.21 -4.74
C LYS A 82 -6.74 6.00 -3.87
N VAL A 83 -7.94 5.91 -3.28
CA VAL A 83 -8.34 4.75 -2.46
C VAL A 83 -8.27 3.45 -3.26
N LYS A 84 -8.74 3.43 -4.51
CA LYS A 84 -8.61 2.27 -5.39
C LYS A 84 -7.14 1.92 -5.66
N GLY A 85 -6.30 2.91 -5.93
CA GLY A 85 -4.85 2.74 -6.09
C GLY A 85 -4.20 2.10 -4.87
N TRP A 86 -4.56 2.55 -3.66
CA TRP A 86 -4.07 1.98 -2.41
C TRP A 86 -4.48 0.51 -2.23
N ARG A 87 -5.74 0.17 -2.54
CA ARG A 87 -6.22 -1.23 -2.49
C ARG A 87 -5.43 -2.12 -3.44
N THR A 88 -5.29 -1.71 -4.69
CA THR A 88 -4.51 -2.46 -5.69
C THR A 88 -3.06 -2.65 -5.24
N ALA A 89 -2.41 -1.59 -4.75
CA ALA A 89 -1.02 -1.66 -4.32
C ALA A 89 -0.83 -2.61 -3.12
N LEU A 90 -1.73 -2.61 -2.14
CA LEU A 90 -1.69 -3.55 -1.02
C LEU A 90 -1.87 -5.00 -1.47
N THR A 91 -2.86 -5.27 -2.33
CA THR A 91 -3.09 -6.61 -2.86
C THR A 91 -1.86 -7.12 -3.60
N THR A 92 -1.33 -6.33 -4.54
CA THR A 92 -0.15 -6.72 -5.33
C THR A 92 1.09 -6.89 -4.46
N ALA A 93 1.32 -5.99 -3.49
CA ALA A 93 2.47 -6.08 -2.59
C ALA A 93 2.40 -7.31 -1.66
N ALA A 94 1.20 -7.68 -1.20
CA ALA A 94 0.99 -8.86 -0.36
C ALA A 94 1.00 -10.21 -1.13
N ASP A 95 1.04 -10.14 -2.46
CA ASP A 95 1.21 -11.30 -3.36
C ASP A 95 2.65 -11.45 -3.88
N LEU A 96 3.57 -10.56 -3.48
CA LEU A 96 4.99 -10.70 -3.79
C LEU A 96 5.56 -11.94 -3.08
N LYS A 97 6.33 -12.72 -3.84
CA LYS A 97 7.04 -13.92 -3.35
C LYS A 97 8.40 -13.57 -2.78
#